data_AF-A0A258KEJ2-F1
#
_entry.id   AF-A0A258KEJ2-F1
#
_cell.length_a   1.000
_cell.length_b   1.000
_cell.length_c   1.000
_cell.angle_alpha   90.00
_cell.angle_beta   90.00
_cell.angle_gamma   90.00
#
_symmetry.space_group_name_H-M   'P 1'
#
loop_
_entity.id
_entity.type
_entity.pdbx_description
1 polymer ?
#
loop_
_entity_poly.entity_id
_entity_poly.type
_entity_poly.pdbx_seq_one_letter_code
_entity_poly.pdbx_strand_id
1 'polypeptide(L)'
;MARTRKGEASDGKSVDTGVNAFVGKEELLKFYQDMLLIRRFEERAGQLYGMGLIGGFCHLYIGQEAIAVGMQSIQQKGDQIITGYRDHGHMLAAGMDPREVMAELTGRAGGSSRGKGGSMHMFDIETGFYGGHGIVGAQVALGTGLALANHYKGNGNVSYAYFGDGAANQGQVYESFNMAQLWKLPVVYVIENNQYAMGTSVERSASETAFHKRGVSFRIPGEEVDGMDIAAVREAGARATEHARSGLGPYILEMKTYRYR
;
A
#
# COMPACT_ATOMS: atom_id res chain seq x y z
N MET A 1 -38.49 32.07 30.16
CA MET A 1 -38.10 30.65 30.18
C MET A 1 -38.42 30.03 28.82
N ALA A 2 -37.50 30.13 27.86
CA ALA A 2 -37.64 29.51 26.54
C ALA A 2 -36.79 28.24 26.52
N ARG A 3 -37.45 27.08 26.35
CA ARG A 3 -36.80 25.76 26.25
C ARG A 3 -36.19 25.64 24.86
N THR A 4 -34.86 25.72 24.78
CA THR A 4 -34.07 25.36 23.60
C THR A 4 -34.13 23.85 23.41
N ARG A 5 -34.67 23.38 22.27
CA ARG A 5 -34.57 21.98 21.84
C ARG A 5 -33.11 21.67 21.52
N LYS A 6 -32.52 20.72 22.25
CA LYS A 6 -31.25 20.08 21.86
C LYS A 6 -31.47 19.40 20.50
N GLY A 7 -30.65 19.76 19.52
CA GLY A 7 -30.52 18.98 18.30
C GLY A 7 -29.98 17.61 18.66
N GLU A 8 -30.67 16.57 18.20
CA GLU A 8 -30.15 15.21 18.19
C GLU A 8 -28.94 15.19 17.25
N ALA A 9 -27.78 14.84 17.79
CA ALA A 9 -26.64 14.46 16.97
C ALA A 9 -27.04 13.18 16.23
N SER A 10 -27.09 13.24 14.91
CA SER A 10 -27.26 12.06 14.07
C SER A 10 -26.02 11.18 14.25
N ASP A 11 -26.19 10.01 14.88
CA ASP A 11 -25.21 8.93 14.84
C ASP A 11 -24.95 8.56 13.38
N GLY A 12 -23.81 8.99 12.86
CA GLY A 12 -23.29 8.52 11.59
C GLY A 12 -22.84 7.07 11.75
N LYS A 13 -23.79 6.13 11.68
CA LYS A 13 -23.45 4.72 11.50
C LYS A 13 -22.98 4.53 10.06
N SER A 14 -21.68 4.32 9.87
CA SER A 14 -21.18 3.68 8.66
C SER A 14 -21.88 2.31 8.57
N VAL A 15 -22.71 2.16 7.54
CA VAL A 15 -23.38 0.90 7.26
C VAL A 15 -22.35 0.00 6.58
N ASP A 16 -22.13 -1.16 7.17
CA ASP A 16 -21.22 -2.17 6.68
C ASP A 16 -21.71 -2.80 5.37
N THR A 17 -20.96 -2.61 4.29
CA THR A 17 -21.32 -3.00 2.91
C THR A 17 -20.54 -4.21 2.37
N GLY A 18 -20.33 -5.23 3.22
CA GLY A 18 -20.27 -6.63 2.77
C GLY A 18 -19.04 -7.41 3.21
N VAL A 19 -17.82 -6.89 2.96
CA VAL A 19 -16.57 -7.56 3.39
C VAL A 19 -16.32 -7.36 4.88
N ASN A 20 -16.73 -6.22 5.43
CA ASN A 20 -16.57 -5.93 6.85
C ASN A 20 -17.66 -6.54 7.74
N ALA A 21 -18.80 -6.93 7.15
CA ALA A 21 -19.98 -7.45 7.86
C ALA A 21 -19.70 -8.75 8.61
N PHE A 22 -18.59 -9.40 8.26
CA PHE A 22 -18.12 -10.65 8.83
C PHE A 22 -16.84 -10.48 9.68
N VAL A 23 -16.36 -9.25 9.91
CA VAL A 23 -15.16 -9.01 10.73
C VAL A 23 -15.48 -9.31 12.19
N GLY A 24 -15.00 -10.46 12.67
CA GLY A 24 -15.10 -10.84 14.07
C GLY A 24 -14.13 -10.08 14.97
N LYS A 25 -14.38 -10.14 16.28
CA LYS A 25 -13.46 -9.59 17.31
C LYS A 25 -12.01 -10.07 17.13
N GLU A 26 -11.81 -11.34 16.81
CA GLU A 26 -10.48 -11.93 16.64
C GLU A 26 -9.72 -11.30 15.46
N GLU A 27 -10.41 -11.04 14.35
CA GLU A 27 -9.82 -10.41 13.17
C GLU A 27 -9.47 -8.94 13.44
N LEU A 28 -10.35 -8.18 14.12
CA LEU A 28 -10.04 -6.81 14.55
C LEU A 28 -8.83 -6.75 15.50
N LEU A 29 -8.74 -7.71 16.44
CA LEU A 29 -7.60 -7.80 17.34
C LEU A 29 -6.31 -8.13 16.57
N LYS A 30 -6.38 -9.00 15.56
CA LYS A 30 -5.25 -9.30 14.69
C LYS A 30 -4.79 -8.06 13.92
N PHE A 31 -5.73 -7.34 13.29
CA PHE A 31 -5.41 -6.09 12.59
C PHE A 31 -4.73 -5.08 13.50
N TYR A 32 -5.24 -4.90 14.72
CA TYR A 32 -4.63 -4.03 15.71
C TYR A 32 -3.21 -4.48 16.11
N GLN A 33 -3.01 -5.79 16.33
CA GLN A 33 -1.71 -6.35 16.66
C GLN A 33 -0.69 -6.18 15.53
N ASP A 34 -1.10 -6.43 14.28
CA ASP A 34 -0.24 -6.30 13.11
C ASP A 34 0.17 -4.82 12.89
N MET A 35 -0.78 -3.88 12.98
CA MET A 35 -0.47 -2.45 12.90
C MET A 35 0.44 -1.98 14.04
N LEU A 36 0.23 -2.47 15.28
CA LEU A 36 1.10 -2.17 16.41
C LEU A 36 2.50 -2.75 16.23
N LEU A 37 2.62 -3.97 15.69
CA LEU A 37 3.90 -4.60 15.40
C LEU A 37 4.69 -3.72 14.42
N ILE A 38 4.06 -3.31 13.32
CA ILE A 38 4.68 -2.38 12.34
C ILE A 38 5.10 -1.10 13.05
N ARG A 39 4.21 -0.44 13.78
CA ARG A 39 4.52 0.80 14.50
C ARG A 39 5.75 0.66 15.42
N ARG A 40 5.78 -0.38 16.25
CA ARG A 40 6.88 -0.60 17.21
C ARG A 40 8.18 -0.98 16.52
N PHE A 41 8.10 -1.75 15.44
CA PHE A 41 9.25 -2.09 14.62
C PHE A 41 9.87 -0.83 14.00
N GLU A 42 9.04 0.01 13.39
CA GLU A 42 9.43 1.26 12.73
C GLU A 42 10.02 2.27 13.72
N GLU A 43 9.42 2.42 14.91
CA GLU A 43 9.99 3.24 15.99
C GLU A 43 11.39 2.75 16.39
N ARG A 44 11.59 1.43 16.46
CA ARG A 44 12.89 0.84 16.77
C ARG A 44 13.89 1.01 15.62
N ALA A 45 13.47 0.84 14.38
CA ALA A 45 14.29 1.10 13.20
C ALA A 45 14.76 2.57 13.18
N GLY A 46 13.86 3.52 13.44
CA GLY A 46 14.19 4.94 13.55
C GLY A 46 15.22 5.24 14.63
N GLN A 47 15.13 4.59 15.80
CA GLN A 47 16.15 4.71 16.86
C GLN A 47 17.52 4.19 16.40
N LEU A 48 17.57 3.00 15.80
CA LEU A 48 18.81 2.39 15.32
C LEU A 48 19.45 3.20 14.19
N TYR A 49 18.63 3.77 13.30
CA TYR A 49 19.08 4.69 12.28
C TYR A 49 19.71 5.96 12.88
N GLY A 50 19.05 6.56 13.89
CA GLY A 50 19.61 7.70 14.63
C GLY A 50 20.92 7.39 15.37
N MET A 51 21.15 6.12 15.72
CA MET A 51 22.42 5.63 16.29
C MET A 51 23.49 5.29 15.23
N GLY A 52 23.18 5.42 13.94
CA GLY A 52 24.09 5.05 12.85
C GLY A 52 24.26 3.55 12.64
N LEU A 53 23.34 2.72 13.18
CA LEU A 53 23.40 1.26 13.07
C LEU A 53 22.71 0.71 11.80
N ILE A 54 22.00 1.56 11.08
CA ILE A 54 21.40 1.27 9.77
C ILE A 54 22.15 2.11 8.74
N GLY A 55 22.75 1.46 7.74
CA GLY A 55 23.46 2.13 6.65
C GLY A 55 22.53 2.62 5.55
N GLY A 56 22.91 3.71 4.87
CA GLY A 56 22.11 4.29 3.78
C GLY A 56 20.95 5.14 4.30
N PHE A 57 19.83 5.16 3.59
CA PHE A 57 18.62 5.89 3.99
C PHE A 57 17.60 4.93 4.59
N CYS A 58 17.07 5.28 5.77
CA CYS A 58 15.99 4.54 6.43
C CYS A 58 14.64 5.24 6.19
N HIS A 59 13.73 4.56 5.49
CA HIS A 59 12.43 5.12 5.11
C HIS A 59 11.32 4.46 5.90
N LEU A 60 10.86 5.16 6.93
CA LEU A 60 9.87 4.61 7.85
C LEU A 60 8.45 4.62 7.25
N TYR A 61 7.64 3.64 7.64
CA TYR A 61 6.25 3.45 7.21
C TYR A 61 5.21 3.99 8.22
N ILE A 62 5.66 4.77 9.21
CA ILE A 62 4.82 5.29 10.30
C ILE A 62 3.72 6.21 9.76
N GLY A 63 2.47 5.81 9.99
CA GLY A 63 1.25 6.51 9.56
C GLY A 63 0.49 5.79 8.45
N GLN A 64 1.07 4.77 7.82
CA GLN A 64 0.48 4.05 6.68
C GLN A 64 0.10 2.60 7.03
N GLU A 65 0.14 2.20 8.30
CA GLU A 65 0.01 0.80 8.73
C GLU A 65 -1.34 0.18 8.36
N ALA A 66 -2.42 0.95 8.43
CA ALA A 66 -3.76 0.48 8.08
C ALA A 66 -3.87 0.10 6.59
N ILE A 67 -3.11 0.79 5.70
CA ILE A 67 -3.06 0.49 4.27
C ILE A 67 -2.46 -0.91 4.06
N ALA A 68 -1.24 -1.13 4.57
CA ALA A 68 -0.55 -2.41 4.42
C ALA A 68 -1.37 -3.57 5.02
N VAL A 69 -1.84 -3.44 6.27
CA VAL A 69 -2.58 -4.52 6.95
C VAL A 69 -3.94 -4.76 6.30
N GLY A 70 -4.69 -3.71 5.97
CA GLY A 70 -6.01 -3.82 5.35
C GLY A 70 -5.94 -4.49 3.98
N MET A 71 -5.00 -4.06 3.12
CA MET A 71 -4.79 -4.67 1.81
C MET A 71 -4.25 -6.11 1.92
N GLN A 72 -3.34 -6.39 2.86
CA GLN A 72 -2.82 -7.74 3.07
C GLN A 72 -3.93 -8.72 3.46
N SER A 73 -4.92 -8.27 4.24
CA SER A 73 -6.00 -9.12 4.74
C SER A 73 -6.93 -9.68 3.65
N ILE A 74 -6.91 -9.11 2.44
CA ILE A 74 -7.76 -9.54 1.31
C ILE A 74 -6.99 -10.31 0.24
N GLN A 75 -5.68 -10.49 0.42
CA GLN A 75 -4.85 -11.18 -0.56
C GLN A 75 -5.10 -12.68 -0.58
N GLN A 76 -4.97 -13.25 -1.77
CA GLN A 76 -5.01 -14.68 -1.98
C GLN A 76 -3.62 -15.22 -2.28
N LYS A 77 -3.43 -16.51 -2.04
CA LYS A 77 -2.15 -17.17 -2.32
C LYS A 77 -1.77 -17.00 -3.79
N GLY A 78 -0.60 -16.40 -4.03
CA GLY A 78 -0.05 -16.19 -5.36
C GLY A 78 -0.27 -14.78 -5.91
N ASP A 79 -1.10 -13.95 -5.27
CA ASP A 79 -1.07 -12.51 -5.52
C ASP A 79 0.30 -11.94 -5.17
N GLN A 80 0.67 -10.83 -5.80
CA GLN A 80 2.00 -10.24 -5.65
C GLN A 80 1.92 -8.79 -5.17
N ILE A 81 2.88 -8.38 -4.35
CA ILE A 81 3.05 -7.00 -3.90
C ILE A 81 4.36 -6.47 -4.47
N ILE A 82 4.33 -5.23 -4.94
CA ILE A 82 5.53 -4.47 -5.26
C ILE A 82 5.34 -3.01 -4.82
N THR A 83 6.35 -2.42 -4.20
CA THR A 83 6.25 -1.10 -3.59
C THR A 83 7.51 -0.26 -3.80
N GLY A 84 7.45 1.00 -3.36
CA GLY A 84 8.62 1.87 -3.30
C GLY A 84 9.53 1.53 -2.12
N TYR A 85 10.47 2.41 -1.82
CA TYR A 85 11.46 2.24 -0.75
C TYR A 85 10.91 2.30 0.70
N ARG A 86 9.58 2.36 0.90
CA ARG A 86 8.90 2.36 2.20
C ARG A 86 8.27 0.98 2.43
N ASP A 87 9.10 -0.05 2.48
CA ASP A 87 8.69 -1.46 2.32
C ASP A 87 8.57 -2.26 3.62
N HIS A 88 9.15 -1.83 4.75
CA HIS A 88 9.25 -2.69 5.95
C HIS A 88 7.88 -3.06 6.49
N GLY A 89 6.96 -2.08 6.58
CA GLY A 89 5.58 -2.30 7.01
C GLY A 89 4.83 -3.32 6.14
N HIS A 90 5.05 -3.31 4.81
CA HIS A 90 4.44 -4.30 3.91
C HIS A 90 4.94 -5.71 4.18
N MET A 91 6.24 -5.88 4.42
CA MET A 91 6.81 -7.20 4.68
C MET A 91 6.37 -7.80 6.01
N LEU A 92 6.27 -6.94 7.04
CA LEU A 92 5.73 -7.34 8.33
C LEU A 92 4.26 -7.72 8.22
N ALA A 93 3.47 -6.95 7.44
CA ALA A 93 2.09 -7.31 7.15
C ALA A 93 1.99 -8.66 6.42
N ALA A 94 2.88 -8.91 5.45
CA ALA A 94 2.97 -10.17 4.71
C ALA A 94 3.43 -11.37 5.57
N GLY A 95 3.77 -11.14 6.85
CA GLY A 95 4.06 -12.20 7.82
C GLY A 95 5.52 -12.59 7.93
N MET A 96 6.45 -11.80 7.37
CA MET A 96 7.87 -12.07 7.51
C MET A 96 8.35 -11.90 8.96
N ASP A 97 9.33 -12.70 9.38
CA ASP A 97 9.89 -12.59 10.73
C ASP A 97 10.51 -11.20 10.92
N PRO A 98 10.06 -10.40 11.91
CA PRO A 98 10.66 -9.10 12.22
C PRO A 98 12.18 -9.17 12.45
N ARG A 99 12.70 -10.31 12.89
CA ARG A 99 14.15 -10.52 13.06
C ARG A 99 14.89 -10.50 11.73
N GLU A 100 14.31 -11.10 10.68
CA GLU A 100 14.89 -11.10 9.33
C GLU A 100 14.83 -9.69 8.73
N VAL A 101 13.70 -8.99 8.87
CA VAL A 101 13.56 -7.60 8.42
C VAL A 101 14.60 -6.70 9.13
N MET A 102 14.74 -6.83 10.45
CA MET A 102 15.74 -6.07 11.22
C MET A 102 17.18 -6.46 10.87
N ALA A 103 17.44 -7.73 10.57
CA ALA A 103 18.74 -8.18 10.10
C ALA A 103 19.09 -7.53 8.75
N GLU A 104 18.13 -7.44 7.83
CA GLU A 104 18.32 -6.77 6.55
C GLU A 104 18.61 -5.27 6.73
N LEU A 105 17.83 -4.56 7.56
CA LEU A 105 18.06 -3.14 7.88
C LEU A 105 19.44 -2.86 8.46
N THR A 106 19.95 -3.78 9.27
CA THR A 106 21.25 -3.64 9.96
C THR A 106 22.41 -4.26 9.18
N GLY A 107 22.20 -4.64 7.92
CA GLY A 107 23.25 -5.16 7.04
C GLY A 107 23.79 -6.53 7.46
N ARG A 108 22.97 -7.36 8.11
CA ARG A 108 23.36 -8.68 8.63
C ARG A 108 22.98 -9.79 7.66
N ALA A 109 23.78 -10.86 7.65
CA ALA A 109 23.64 -11.98 6.73
C ALA A 109 22.31 -12.76 6.86
N GLY A 110 21.60 -12.62 7.99
CA GLY A 110 20.28 -13.22 8.22
C GLY A 110 19.10 -12.41 7.67
N GLY A 111 19.35 -11.31 6.96
CA GLY A 111 18.30 -10.58 6.25
C GLY A 111 17.84 -11.28 4.98
N SER A 112 16.66 -10.91 4.48
CA SER A 112 16.03 -11.50 3.28
C SER A 112 16.92 -11.43 2.03
N SER A 113 17.74 -10.39 1.91
CA SER A 113 18.74 -10.18 0.85
C SER A 113 20.17 -10.31 1.37
N ARG A 114 20.37 -11.05 2.48
CA ARG A 114 21.65 -11.24 3.18
C ARG A 114 22.31 -9.93 3.64
N GLY A 115 21.50 -8.92 3.98
CA GLY A 115 21.96 -7.62 4.47
C GLY A 115 22.49 -6.70 3.38
N LYS A 116 22.22 -6.99 2.10
CA LYS A 116 22.70 -6.20 0.96
C LYS A 116 21.67 -5.22 0.41
N GLY A 117 20.39 -5.50 0.61
CA GLY A 117 19.28 -4.67 0.15
C GLY A 117 19.01 -3.50 1.09
N GLY A 118 19.25 -3.69 2.39
CA GLY A 118 19.06 -2.66 3.41
C GLY A 118 17.61 -2.19 3.47
N SER A 119 17.41 -0.91 3.78
CA SER A 119 16.07 -0.33 4.01
C SER A 119 15.21 -0.13 2.75
N MET A 120 15.73 -0.37 1.54
CA MET A 120 14.98 0.00 0.32
C MET A 120 14.76 -1.15 -0.66
N HIS A 121 15.44 -2.29 -0.46
CA HIS A 121 15.52 -3.37 -1.45
C HIS A 121 15.33 -4.73 -0.81
N MET A 122 14.28 -4.84 0.00
CA MET A 122 13.91 -6.12 0.57
C MET A 122 13.01 -6.89 -0.39
N PHE A 123 13.10 -8.21 -0.43
CA PHE A 123 12.42 -9.05 -1.41
C PHE A 123 12.15 -10.43 -0.82
N ASP A 124 10.99 -11.02 -1.10
CA ASP A 124 10.70 -12.41 -0.75
C ASP A 124 9.71 -13.07 -1.71
N ILE A 125 10.13 -14.19 -2.29
CA ILE A 125 9.34 -14.92 -3.29
C ILE A 125 8.21 -15.69 -2.61
N GLU A 126 8.44 -16.23 -1.42
CA GLU A 126 7.48 -17.13 -0.77
C GLU A 126 6.20 -16.41 -0.37
N THR A 127 6.32 -15.18 0.15
CA THR A 127 5.20 -14.29 0.48
C THR A 127 4.69 -13.48 -0.73
N GLY A 128 5.32 -13.60 -1.90
CA GLY A 128 4.94 -12.83 -3.09
C GLY A 128 5.30 -11.34 -2.99
N PHE A 129 6.31 -10.98 -2.20
CA PHE A 129 6.81 -9.63 -2.03
C PHE A 129 7.96 -9.33 -3.00
N TYR A 130 7.66 -8.63 -4.08
CA TYR A 130 8.56 -8.41 -5.21
C TYR A 130 9.49 -7.21 -5.09
N GLY A 131 9.50 -6.52 -3.96
CA GLY A 131 10.53 -5.53 -3.71
C GLY A 131 10.05 -4.18 -3.20
N GLY A 132 10.88 -3.56 -2.38
CA GLY A 132 11.04 -2.12 -2.38
C GLY A 132 11.93 -1.66 -3.55
N HIS A 133 11.49 -0.62 -4.24
CA HIS A 133 12.28 0.02 -5.29
C HIS A 133 12.72 1.43 -4.88
N GLY A 134 14.04 1.63 -4.86
CA GLY A 134 14.66 2.94 -4.63
C GLY A 134 14.45 3.94 -5.78
N ILE A 135 14.20 3.46 -7.00
CA ILE A 135 13.89 4.32 -8.14
C ILE A 135 12.41 4.68 -8.12
N VAL A 136 12.12 5.95 -7.84
CA VAL A 136 10.76 6.49 -7.71
C VAL A 136 9.94 6.18 -8.97
N GLY A 137 8.85 5.44 -8.79
CA GLY A 137 7.88 5.08 -9.85
C GLY A 137 8.22 3.82 -10.64
N ALA A 138 9.43 3.26 -10.50
CA ALA A 138 9.85 2.09 -11.27
C ALA A 138 9.04 0.83 -10.90
N GLN A 139 8.61 0.73 -9.65
CA GLN A 139 7.79 -0.36 -9.16
C GLN A 139 6.43 -0.44 -9.87
N VAL A 140 5.92 0.68 -10.41
CA VAL A 140 4.62 0.70 -11.08
C VAL A 140 4.68 -0.10 -12.37
N ALA A 141 5.69 0.17 -13.21
CA ALA A 141 5.90 -0.57 -14.46
C ALA A 141 6.22 -2.05 -14.21
N LEU A 142 7.00 -2.34 -13.16
CA LEU A 142 7.31 -3.72 -12.78
C LEU A 142 6.07 -4.47 -12.26
N GLY A 143 5.21 -3.82 -11.46
CA GLY A 143 3.93 -4.38 -11.03
C GLY A 143 2.96 -4.63 -12.18
N THR A 144 2.93 -3.74 -13.17
CA THR A 144 2.20 -3.98 -14.43
C THR A 144 2.75 -5.21 -15.17
N GLY A 145 4.07 -5.41 -15.15
CA GLY A 145 4.71 -6.62 -15.69
C GLY A 145 4.32 -7.91 -14.95
N LEU A 146 4.20 -7.87 -13.62
CA LEU A 146 3.69 -9.00 -12.83
C LEU A 146 2.25 -9.32 -13.21
N ALA A 147 1.40 -8.31 -13.36
CA ALA A 147 0.02 -8.50 -13.81
C ALA A 147 -0.06 -9.05 -15.24
N LEU A 148 0.83 -8.62 -16.15
CA LEU A 148 0.96 -9.20 -17.48
C LEU A 148 1.32 -10.70 -17.40
N ALA A 149 2.24 -11.08 -16.51
CA ALA A 149 2.60 -12.47 -16.30
C ALA A 149 1.43 -13.31 -15.77
N ASN A 150 0.63 -12.75 -14.84
CA ASN A 150 -0.58 -13.41 -14.34
C ASN A 150 -1.64 -13.59 -15.43
N HIS A 151 -1.90 -12.53 -16.20
CA HIS A 151 -2.82 -12.56 -17.34
C HIS A 151 -2.37 -13.61 -18.39
N TYR A 152 -1.09 -13.60 -18.76
CA TYR A 152 -0.52 -14.54 -19.73
C TYR A 152 -0.63 -16.00 -19.28
N LYS A 153 -0.47 -16.26 -17.97
CA LYS A 153 -0.59 -17.60 -17.38
C LYS A 153 -2.03 -18.03 -17.13
N GLY A 154 -3.00 -17.12 -17.15
CA GLY A 154 -4.39 -17.40 -16.79
C GLY A 154 -4.55 -17.94 -15.37
N ASN A 155 -3.69 -17.49 -14.43
CA ASN A 155 -3.65 -18.04 -13.06
C ASN A 155 -4.65 -17.39 -12.08
N GLY A 156 -5.31 -16.31 -12.50
CA GLY A 156 -6.27 -15.58 -11.67
C GLY A 156 -5.64 -14.76 -10.54
N ASN A 157 -4.32 -14.54 -10.54
CA ASN A 157 -3.64 -13.74 -9.51
C ASN A 157 -3.65 -12.24 -9.85
N VAL A 158 -3.62 -11.40 -8.82
CA VAL A 158 -3.59 -9.93 -8.92
C VAL A 158 -2.25 -9.40 -8.46
N SER A 159 -1.72 -8.40 -9.18
CA SER A 159 -0.57 -7.62 -8.71
C SER A 159 -1.03 -6.35 -8.01
N TYR A 160 -0.48 -6.07 -6.83
CA TYR A 160 -0.67 -4.84 -6.10
C TYR A 160 0.57 -3.97 -6.25
N ALA A 161 0.45 -2.86 -6.97
CA ALA A 161 1.54 -1.92 -7.22
C ALA A 161 1.36 -0.67 -6.37
N TYR A 162 2.16 -0.55 -5.30
CA TYR A 162 2.11 0.55 -4.35
C TYR A 162 3.09 1.66 -4.72
N PHE A 163 2.65 2.92 -4.60
CA PHE A 163 3.50 4.07 -4.85
C PHE A 163 2.96 5.33 -4.18
N GLY A 164 3.86 6.26 -3.83
CA GLY A 164 3.47 7.52 -3.19
C GLY A 164 2.96 8.57 -4.20
N ASP A 165 2.35 9.63 -3.68
CA ASP A 165 1.91 10.81 -4.44
C ASP A 165 3.02 11.41 -5.33
N GLY A 166 4.26 11.50 -4.82
CA GLY A 166 5.40 11.95 -5.61
C GLY A 166 5.75 11.04 -6.80
N ALA A 167 5.62 9.72 -6.61
CA ALA A 167 5.90 8.72 -7.65
C ALA A 167 4.84 8.71 -8.75
N ALA A 168 3.59 9.06 -8.42
CA ALA A 168 2.50 9.09 -9.37
C ALA A 168 2.73 10.10 -10.52
N ASN A 169 3.61 11.08 -10.34
CA ASN A 169 3.96 12.08 -11.36
C ASN A 169 4.97 11.59 -12.40
N GLN A 170 5.52 10.37 -12.26
CA GLN A 170 6.50 9.83 -13.19
C GLN A 170 5.86 9.38 -14.50
N GLY A 171 6.49 9.66 -15.65
CA GLY A 171 5.95 9.32 -16.97
C GLY A 171 5.64 7.82 -17.14
N GLN A 172 6.51 6.96 -16.63
CA GLN A 172 6.33 5.51 -16.66
C GLN A 172 5.04 5.02 -15.98
N VAL A 173 4.46 5.79 -15.04
CA VAL A 173 3.17 5.45 -14.41
C VAL A 173 2.05 5.56 -15.43
N TYR A 174 2.05 6.61 -16.26
CA TYR A 174 1.04 6.82 -17.30
C TYR A 174 1.17 5.79 -18.43
N GLU A 175 2.40 5.44 -18.81
CA GLU A 175 2.66 4.34 -19.76
C GLU A 175 2.09 3.01 -19.22
N SER A 176 2.32 2.73 -17.94
CA SER A 176 1.81 1.54 -17.24
C SER A 176 0.28 1.49 -17.22
N PHE A 177 -0.38 2.61 -16.93
CA PHE A 177 -1.84 2.72 -16.97
C PHE A 177 -2.39 2.40 -18.36
N ASN A 178 -1.80 3.01 -19.40
CA ASN A 178 -2.23 2.77 -20.78
C ASN A 178 -2.15 1.28 -21.14
N MET A 179 -1.02 0.64 -20.88
CA MET A 179 -0.85 -0.78 -21.20
C MET A 179 -1.76 -1.69 -20.36
N ALA A 180 -1.86 -1.44 -19.05
CA ALA A 180 -2.70 -2.24 -18.17
C ALA A 180 -4.16 -2.22 -18.60
N GLN A 181 -4.70 -1.05 -18.96
CA GLN A 181 -6.07 -0.99 -19.45
C GLN A 181 -6.20 -1.63 -20.83
N LEU A 182 -5.28 -1.35 -21.76
CA LEU A 182 -5.34 -1.88 -23.12
C LEU A 182 -5.42 -3.40 -23.14
N TRP A 183 -4.66 -4.06 -22.25
CA TRP A 183 -4.59 -5.52 -22.15
C TRP A 183 -5.46 -6.09 -21.03
N LYS A 184 -6.27 -5.26 -20.35
CA LYS A 184 -7.13 -5.70 -19.24
C LYS A 184 -6.39 -6.48 -18.15
N LEU A 185 -5.22 -5.98 -17.77
CA LEU A 185 -4.35 -6.65 -16.81
C LEU A 185 -4.93 -6.63 -15.38
N PRO A 186 -4.74 -7.71 -14.60
CA PRO A 186 -5.19 -7.83 -13.21
C PRO A 186 -4.21 -7.09 -12.27
N VAL A 187 -4.24 -5.76 -12.27
CA VAL A 187 -3.40 -4.91 -11.40
C VAL A 187 -4.24 -3.92 -10.62
N VAL A 188 -3.95 -3.79 -9.33
CA VAL A 188 -4.47 -2.71 -8.48
C VAL A 188 -3.33 -1.75 -8.19
N TYR A 189 -3.48 -0.51 -8.62
CA TYR A 189 -2.56 0.59 -8.36
C TYR A 189 -2.95 1.27 -7.06
N VAL A 190 -2.14 1.13 -6.02
CA VAL A 190 -2.40 1.69 -4.69
C VAL A 190 -1.51 2.92 -4.50
N ILE A 191 -2.14 4.10 -4.48
CA ILE A 191 -1.48 5.37 -4.28
C ILE A 191 -1.53 5.72 -2.80
N GLU A 192 -0.39 5.71 -2.13
CA GLU A 192 -0.26 6.16 -0.74
C GLU A 192 -0.04 7.68 -0.72
N ASN A 193 -1.14 8.43 -0.68
CA ASN A 193 -1.09 9.89 -0.69
C ASN A 193 -0.89 10.41 0.73
N ASN A 194 0.37 10.55 1.14
CA ASN A 194 0.76 11.08 2.45
C ASN A 194 0.98 12.60 2.45
N GLN A 195 0.52 13.29 1.41
CA GLN A 195 0.53 14.73 1.18
C GLN A 195 1.90 15.33 0.80
N TYR A 196 3.00 14.56 0.84
CA TYR A 196 4.35 15.10 0.64
C TYR A 196 5.33 14.14 -0.05
N ALA A 197 5.90 14.58 -1.17
CA ALA A 197 7.08 14.01 -1.78
C ALA A 197 8.36 14.65 -1.19
N MET A 198 8.98 13.98 -0.22
CA MET A 198 10.05 14.56 0.62
C MET A 198 9.58 15.88 1.27
N GLY A 199 9.99 17.05 0.77
CA GLY A 199 9.56 18.37 1.25
C GLY A 199 8.54 19.09 0.36
N THR A 200 8.18 18.50 -0.78
CA THR A 200 7.26 19.11 -1.76
C THR A 200 5.83 18.63 -1.47
N SER A 201 4.90 19.57 -1.30
CA SER A 201 3.49 19.24 -1.04
C SER A 201 2.76 18.88 -2.33
N VAL A 202 1.72 18.06 -2.23
CA VAL A 202 0.87 17.69 -3.38
C VAL A 202 0.37 18.90 -4.17
N GLU A 203 -0.12 19.93 -3.46
CA GLU A 203 -0.59 21.21 -4.04
C GLU A 203 0.46 21.98 -4.87
N ARG A 204 1.76 21.70 -4.66
CA ARG A 204 2.86 22.34 -5.40
C ARG A 204 3.43 21.45 -6.50
N SER A 205 2.99 20.20 -6.57
CA SER A 205 3.60 19.18 -7.44
C SER A 205 2.63 18.54 -8.43
N ALA A 206 1.33 18.75 -8.26
CA ALA A 206 0.30 18.17 -9.11
C ALA A 206 -0.79 19.20 -9.44
N SER A 207 -1.19 19.25 -10.72
CA SER A 207 -2.32 20.09 -11.16
C SER A 207 -3.68 19.47 -10.82
N GLU A 208 -3.72 18.15 -10.70
CA GLU A 208 -4.86 17.39 -10.18
C GLU A 208 -4.36 16.65 -8.94
N THR A 209 -4.92 17.01 -7.78
CA THR A 209 -4.52 16.52 -6.46
C THR A 209 -5.38 15.35 -5.99
N ALA A 210 -6.48 15.04 -6.69
CA ALA A 210 -7.23 13.79 -6.56
C ALA A 210 -6.58 12.71 -7.45
N PHE A 211 -5.59 12.00 -6.91
CA PHE A 211 -4.79 11.03 -7.65
C PHE A 211 -5.60 9.83 -8.17
N HIS A 212 -6.72 9.47 -7.52
CA HIS A 212 -7.63 8.43 -8.03
C HIS A 212 -8.19 8.75 -9.42
N LYS A 213 -8.26 10.04 -9.80
CA LYS A 213 -8.74 10.48 -11.12
C LYS A 213 -7.69 10.31 -12.23
N ARG A 214 -6.44 9.97 -11.92
CA ARG A 214 -5.37 9.85 -12.93
C ARG A 214 -5.65 8.75 -13.97
N GLY A 215 -6.50 7.79 -13.64
CA GLY A 215 -6.96 6.75 -14.55
C GLY A 215 -7.99 7.18 -15.59
N VAL A 216 -8.63 8.35 -15.43
CA VAL A 216 -9.81 8.75 -16.23
C VAL A 216 -9.51 8.80 -17.73
N SER A 217 -8.38 9.39 -18.13
CA SER A 217 -7.97 9.45 -19.55
C SER A 217 -7.70 8.08 -20.16
N PHE A 218 -7.40 7.08 -19.32
CA PHE A 218 -7.18 5.70 -19.74
C PHE A 218 -8.43 4.83 -19.61
N ARG A 219 -9.53 5.32 -19.01
CA ARG A 219 -10.73 4.53 -18.66
C ARG A 219 -10.49 3.51 -17.54
N ILE A 220 -9.59 3.83 -16.61
CA ILE A 220 -9.35 3.04 -15.39
C ILE A 220 -10.21 3.63 -14.27
N PRO A 221 -11.08 2.85 -13.62
CA PRO A 221 -11.83 3.31 -12.47
C PRO A 221 -10.89 3.56 -11.28
N GLY A 222 -11.24 4.53 -10.45
CA GLY A 222 -10.55 4.73 -9.18
C GLY A 222 -11.41 5.44 -8.14
N GLU A 223 -11.09 5.19 -6.87
CA GLU A 223 -11.76 5.79 -5.72
C GLU A 223 -10.76 6.33 -4.69
N GLU A 224 -11.17 7.38 -3.98
CA GLU A 224 -10.47 7.88 -2.79
C GLU A 224 -10.91 7.09 -1.56
N VAL A 225 -9.96 6.74 -0.71
CA VAL A 225 -10.18 5.93 0.49
C VAL A 225 -9.49 6.61 1.66
N ASP A 226 -10.15 6.63 2.83
CA ASP A 226 -9.47 6.98 4.08
C ASP A 226 -8.47 5.87 4.41
N GLY A 227 -7.19 6.11 4.12
CA GLY A 227 -6.10 5.17 4.37
C GLY A 227 -5.76 5.01 5.85
N MET A 228 -6.40 5.78 6.74
CA MET A 228 -6.25 5.67 8.19
C MET A 228 -7.35 4.79 8.82
N ASP A 229 -8.40 4.45 8.06
CA ASP A 229 -9.48 3.56 8.47
C ASP A 229 -9.27 2.18 7.84
N ILE A 230 -8.89 1.21 8.67
CA ILE A 230 -8.61 -0.16 8.21
C ILE A 230 -9.83 -0.86 7.59
N ALA A 231 -11.05 -0.55 8.05
CA ALA A 231 -12.26 -1.12 7.48
C ALA A 231 -12.50 -0.55 6.08
N ALA A 232 -12.33 0.77 5.92
CA ALA A 232 -12.44 1.43 4.61
C ALA A 232 -11.38 0.91 3.61
N VAL A 233 -10.12 0.79 4.05
CA VAL A 233 -9.03 0.21 3.26
C VAL A 233 -9.38 -1.21 2.81
N ARG A 234 -9.80 -2.07 3.74
CA ARG A 234 -10.12 -3.47 3.44
C ARG A 234 -11.25 -3.59 2.42
N GLU A 235 -12.29 -2.80 2.59
CA GLU A 235 -13.46 -2.84 1.72
C GLU A 235 -13.14 -2.37 0.30
N ALA A 236 -12.46 -1.24 0.17
CA ALA A 236 -12.02 -0.71 -1.12
C ALA A 236 -11.01 -1.65 -1.79
N GLY A 237 -10.07 -2.18 -1.01
CA GLY A 237 -9.11 -3.19 -1.45
C GLY A 237 -9.77 -4.43 -2.03
N ALA A 238 -10.80 -4.96 -1.36
CA ALA A 238 -11.56 -6.10 -1.84
C ALA A 238 -12.32 -5.80 -3.14
N ARG A 239 -13.01 -4.64 -3.24
CA ARG A 239 -13.70 -4.23 -4.47
C ARG A 239 -12.75 -4.08 -5.66
N ALA A 240 -11.63 -3.40 -5.46
CA ALA A 240 -10.62 -3.21 -6.49
C ALA A 240 -9.97 -4.53 -6.92
N THR A 241 -9.69 -5.41 -5.96
CA THR A 241 -9.15 -6.75 -6.21
C THR A 241 -10.10 -7.58 -7.05
N GLU A 242 -11.39 -7.63 -6.68
CA GLU A 242 -12.39 -8.38 -7.42
C GLU A 242 -12.55 -7.84 -8.85
N HIS A 243 -12.59 -6.51 -9.03
CA HIS A 243 -12.62 -5.89 -10.36
C HIS A 243 -11.44 -6.33 -11.24
N ALA A 244 -10.22 -6.29 -10.69
CA ALA A 244 -9.03 -6.71 -11.41
C ALA A 244 -9.04 -8.21 -11.71
N ARG A 245 -9.42 -9.03 -10.72
CA ARG A 245 -9.42 -10.49 -10.82
C ARG A 245 -10.49 -11.00 -11.78
N SER A 246 -11.63 -10.33 -11.89
CA SER A 246 -12.72 -10.68 -12.80
C SER A 246 -12.43 -10.32 -14.27
N GLY A 247 -11.24 -9.80 -14.57
CA GLY A 247 -10.82 -9.45 -15.94
C GLY A 247 -11.40 -8.14 -16.47
N LEU A 248 -11.96 -7.29 -15.61
CA LEU A 248 -12.47 -5.96 -16.04
C LEU A 248 -11.33 -4.96 -16.32
N GLY A 249 -10.12 -5.29 -15.84
CA GLY A 249 -8.89 -4.55 -16.05
C GLY A 249 -8.35 -3.94 -14.76
N PRO A 250 -7.43 -2.97 -14.85
CA PRO A 250 -6.83 -2.34 -13.68
C PRO A 250 -7.83 -1.54 -12.85
N TYR A 251 -7.46 -1.26 -11.59
CA TYR A 251 -8.18 -0.37 -10.68
C TYR A 251 -7.19 0.54 -9.94
N ILE A 252 -7.58 1.78 -9.62
CA ILE A 252 -6.76 2.73 -8.83
C ILE A 252 -7.41 2.97 -7.47
N LEU A 253 -6.64 2.83 -6.40
CA LEU A 253 -7.03 3.25 -5.06
C LEU A 253 -6.12 4.41 -4.62
N GLU A 254 -6.71 5.54 -4.25
CA GLU A 254 -5.97 6.61 -3.57
C GLU A 254 -6.22 6.54 -2.07
N MET A 255 -5.21 6.06 -1.34
CA MET A 255 -5.24 5.95 0.11
C MET A 255 -4.76 7.28 0.71
N LYS A 256 -5.69 8.08 1.24
CA LYS A 256 -5.37 9.32 1.95
C LYS A 256 -4.79 8.97 3.31
N THR A 257 -3.55 9.39 3.56
CA THR A 257 -2.83 9.11 4.80
C THR A 257 -1.94 10.30 5.15
N TYR A 258 -1.14 10.19 6.20
CA TYR A 258 -0.20 11.21 6.61
C TYR A 258 1.14 10.63 7.06
N ARG A 259 2.22 11.29 6.64
CA ARG A 259 3.58 10.88 6.98
C ARG A 259 4.01 11.48 8.32
N TYR A 260 4.07 10.66 9.38
CA TYR A 260 4.55 11.13 10.68
C TYR A 260 6.08 11.11 10.83
N ARG A 261 6.78 10.31 10.02
CA ARG A 261 8.25 10.22 9.97
C ARG A 261 8.79 10.00 8.56
#